data_AF-A0A371FAQ0-F1
#
_entry.id   AF-A0A371FAQ0-F1
#
_cell.length_a   1.000
_cell.length_b   1.000
_cell.length_c   1.000
_cell.angle_alpha   90.00
_cell.angle_beta   90.00
_cell.angle_gamma   90.00
#
_symmetry.space_group_name_H-M   'P 1'
#
loop_
_entity.id
_entity.type
_entity.pdbx_description
1 polymer ?
#
loop_
_entity_poly.entity_id
_entity_poly.type
_entity_poly.pdbx_seq_one_letter_code
_entity_poly.pdbx_strand_id
1 'polypeptide(L)' 'MTDSSLCKWIWDTAGQERFQSLGVAFYRGADCCFLVYDVNVMKSFDTLDNWHEEFLKQVLS' A
#
# COMPACT_ATOMS: atom_id res chain seq x y z
N MET A 1 27.70 -9.97 12.63
CA MET A 1 27.16 -8.95 11.71
C MET A 1 26.86 -9.63 10.39
N THR A 2 25.74 -10.34 10.32
CA THR A 2 25.25 -10.88 9.05
C THR A 2 24.38 -9.80 8.43
N ASP A 3 24.90 -9.16 7.38
CA ASP A 3 24.06 -8.47 6.42
C ASP A 3 23.22 -9.52 5.70
N SER A 4 22.09 -9.86 6.32
CA SER A 4 21.08 -10.70 5.70
C SER A 4 20.49 -9.87 4.57
N SER A 5 20.90 -10.13 3.33
CA SER A 5 20.39 -9.45 2.14
C SER A 5 18.87 -9.58 2.13
N LEU A 6 18.18 -8.55 2.60
CA LEU A 6 16.75 -8.55 2.77
C LEU A 6 16.14 -8.38 1.38
N CYS A 7 15.78 -9.49 0.72
CA CYS A 7 14.98 -9.47 -0.51
C CYS A 7 13.60 -8.90 -0.17
N LYS A 8 13.51 -7.57 -0.14
CA LYS A 8 12.27 -6.82 -0.03
C LYS A 8 11.61 -6.79 -1.40
N TRP A 9 10.49 -7.49 -1.50
CA TRP A 9 9.62 -7.45 -2.67
C TRP A 9 8.90 -6.09 -2.66
N ILE A 10 9.18 -5.25 -3.65
CA ILE A 10 8.46 -3.99 -3.83
C ILE A 10 7.26 -4.29 -4.75
N TRP A 11 6.06 -3.99 -4.27
CA TRP A 11 4.83 -4.12 -5.05
C TRP A 11 4.31 -2.73 -5.41
N ASP A 12 4.18 -2.47 -6.71
CA ASP A 12 3.49 -1.28 -7.21
C ASP A 12 2.00 -1.62 -7.39
N THR A 13 1.13 -0.82 -6.77
CA THR A 13 -0.32 -0.99 -6.78
C THR A 13 -1.04 0.20 -7.43
N ALA A 14 -0.30 1.21 -7.91
CA ALA A 14 -0.89 2.41 -8.49
C ALA A 14 -1.61 2.12 -9.81
N GLY A 15 -2.85 2.59 -9.94
CA GLY A 15 -3.58 2.61 -11.22
C GLY A 15 -4.64 1.52 -11.43
N GLN A 16 -5.11 0.84 -10.39
CA GLN A 16 -6.25 -0.06 -10.54
C GLN A 16 -7.32 0.06 -9.44
N GLU A 17 -8.09 1.16 -9.48
CA GLU A 17 -9.42 1.20 -8.85
C GLU A 17 -10.32 0.01 -9.23
N ARG A 18 -10.09 -0.64 -10.39
CA ARG A 18 -10.81 -1.86 -10.81
C ARG A 18 -10.38 -3.15 -10.12
N PHE A 19 -9.29 -3.14 -9.35
CA PHE A 19 -8.74 -4.33 -8.71
C PHE A 19 -8.48 -4.10 -7.22
N GLN A 20 -9.28 -3.26 -6.56
CA GLN A 20 -9.28 -3.09 -5.09
C GLN A 20 -9.32 -4.42 -4.34
N SER A 21 -9.96 -5.45 -4.91
CA SER A 21 -10.03 -6.80 -4.36
C SER A 21 -8.69 -7.58 -4.38
N LEU A 22 -7.70 -7.17 -5.18
CA LEU A 22 -6.33 -7.73 -5.14
C LEU A 22 -5.42 -7.03 -4.13
N GLY A 23 -5.77 -5.84 -3.63
CA GLY A 23 -4.98 -5.07 -2.67
C GLY A 23 -4.65 -5.85 -1.39
N VAL A 24 -5.61 -6.66 -0.91
CA VAL A 24 -5.50 -7.49 0.30
C VAL A 24 -4.29 -8.42 0.27
N ALA A 25 -3.96 -9.00 -0.88
CA ALA A 25 -2.81 -9.92 -1.01
C ALA A 25 -1.46 -9.19 -0.89
N PHE A 26 -1.40 -7.91 -1.25
CA PHE A 26 -0.18 -7.09 -1.19
C PHE A 26 0.08 -6.49 0.19
N TYR A 27 -0.96 -6.33 1.02
CA TYR A 27 -0.81 -5.76 2.36
C TYR A 27 -0.41 -6.79 3.42
N ARG A 28 -0.79 -8.06 3.23
CA ARG A 28 -0.53 -9.10 4.22
C ARG A 28 0.96 -9.41 4.33
N GLY A 29 1.53 -9.16 5.51
CA GLY A 29 2.94 -9.40 5.79
C GLY A 29 3.88 -8.31 5.27
N ALA A 30 3.36 -7.17 4.80
CA ALA A 30 4.16 -6.01 4.48
C ALA A 30 4.61 -5.28 5.76
N ASP A 31 5.90 -4.95 5.86
CA ASP A 31 6.44 -4.17 6.97
C ASP A 31 6.08 -2.67 6.86
N CYS A 32 5.91 -2.17 5.63
CA CYS A 32 5.59 -0.78 5.35
C CYS A 32 4.86 -0.63 4.01
N CYS A 33 4.08 0.44 3.86
CA CYS A 33 3.52 0.87 2.59
C CYS A 33 3.80 2.37 2.35
N PHE A 34 3.81 2.77 1.08
CA PHE A 34 3.88 4.18 0.69
C PHE A 34 2.56 4.58 0.03
N LEU A 35 1.91 5.61 0.57
CA LEU A 35 0.70 6.21 0.02
C LEU A 35 1.09 7.46 -0.76
N VAL A 36 0.74 7.51 -2.04
CA VAL A 36 1.15 8.56 -2.96
C VAL A 36 -0.08 9.16 -3.63
N TYR A 37 -0.10 10.49 -3.75
CA TYR A 37 -1.17 11.25 -4.40
C TYR A 37 -0.57 12.27 -5.38
N ASP A 38 -1.42 12.80 -6.27
CA ASP A 38 -1.04 13.86 -7.19
C ASP A 38 -1.35 15.23 -6.57
N VAL A 39 -0.32 16.08 -6.46
CA VAL A 39 -0.41 17.44 -5.91
C VAL A 39 -1.35 18.36 -6.68
N ASN A 40 -1.62 18.06 -7.96
CA ASN A 40 -2.54 18.82 -8.80
C ASN A 40 -3.99 18.33 -8.67
N VAL A 41 -4.22 17.20 -7.99
CA VAL A 41 -5.54 16.55 -7.88
C VAL A 41 -5.85 16.29 -6.40
N MET A 42 -6.45 17.28 -5.72
CA MET A 42 -6.80 17.17 -4.30
C MET A 42 -7.65 15.94 -3.97
N LYS A 43 -8.55 15.53 -4.88
CA LYS A 43 -9.36 14.32 -4.70
C LYS A 43 -8.50 13.05 -4.54
N SER A 44 -7.30 13.01 -5.12
CA SER A 44 -6.37 11.88 -4.96
C SER A 44 -5.76 11.82 -3.56
N PHE A 45 -5.62 12.98 -2.90
CA PHE A 45 -5.24 13.05 -1.49
C PHE A 45 -6.35 12.49 -0.60
N ASP A 46 -7.58 12.92 -0.82
CA ASP A 46 -8.74 12.46 -0.03
C ASP A 46 -8.93 10.94 -0.14
N THR A 47 -8.57 10.34 -1.28
CA THR A 47 -8.64 8.88 -1.44
C THR A 47 -7.61 8.12 -0.60
N LEU A 48 -6.51 8.76 -0.15
CA LEU A 48 -5.48 8.10 0.66
C LEU A 48 -6.00 7.61 2.00
N ASP A 49 -6.96 8.31 2.61
CA ASP A 49 -7.54 7.92 3.91
C ASP A 49 -8.20 6.53 3.82
N ASN A 50 -8.91 6.27 2.72
CA ASN A 50 -9.50 4.95 2.47
C ASN A 50 -8.43 3.86 2.35
N TRP A 51 -7.34 4.14 1.61
CA TRP A 51 -6.22 3.20 1.45
C TRP A 51 -5.48 2.96 2.77
N HIS A 52 -5.35 3.99 3.60
CA HIS A 52 -4.74 3.92 4.92
C HIS A 52 -5.55 3.03 5.87
N GLU A 53 -6.87 3.24 5.94
CA GLU A 53 -7.75 2.40 6.77
C GLU A 53 -7.72 0.92 6.33
N GLU A 54 -7.75 0.67 5.02
CA GLU A 54 -7.67 -0.69 4.48
C GLU A 54 -6.33 -1.36 4.82
N PHE A 55 -5.21 -0.64 4.70
CA PHE A 55 -3.90 -1.16 5.10
C PHE A 55 -3.85 -1.54 6.58
N LEU A 56 -4.34 -0.66 7.46
CA LEU A 56 -4.37 -0.91 8.91
C LEU A 56 -5.21 -2.13 9.27
N LYS A 57 -6.38 -2.31 8.62
CA LYS A 57 -7.21 -3.51 8.84
C LYS A 57 -6.47 -4.81 8.52
N GLN A 58 -5.62 -4.81 7.51
CA GLN A 58 -4.90 -6.02 7.05
C GLN A 58 -3.63 -6.31 7.85
N VAL A 59 -2.94 -5.27 8.35
CA VAL A 59 -1.75 -5.45 9.19
C VAL A 59 -2.11 -5.87 10.61
N LEU A 60 -3.26 -5.42 11.12
CA LEU A 60 -3.73 -5.72 12.48
C LEU A 60 -4.57 -7.00 12.58
N SER A 61 -4.90 -7.66 11.47
CA SER A 61 -5.64 -8.94 11.44
C SER A 61 -4.71 -10.15 11.50
#